data_AF-W1X4U2-F1
#
_entry.id   AF-W1X4U2-F1
#
_cell.length_a   1.000
_cell.length_b   1.000
_cell.length_c   1.000
_cell.angle_alpha   90.00
_cell.angle_beta   90.00
_cell.angle_gamma   90.00
#
_symmetry.space_group_name_H-M   'P 1'
#
loop_
_entity.id
_entity.type
_entity.pdbx_description
1 polymer ?
#
loop_
_entity_poly.entity_id
_entity_poly.type
_entity_poly.pdbx_seq_one_letter_code
_entity_poly.pdbx_strand_id
1 'polypeptide(L)'
;LGFIYADGYITGNKLGIALAMRDIEHLEKFKKCIKATYPINTYMSNSNYKSIEYCRILINSPKLIRDIKSKGVVYNKSLIIK
;
A
#
# COMPACT_ATOMS: atom_id res chain seq x y z
N LEU A 1 7.43 3.88 -8.68
CA LEU A 1 6.39 4.84 -8.22
C LEU A 1 5.01 4.46 -8.73
N GLY A 2 4.83 4.13 -10.02
CA GLY A 2 3.52 3.73 -10.59
C GLY A 2 2.72 2.71 -9.76
N PHE A 3 3.39 1.67 -9.24
CA PHE A 3 2.78 0.67 -8.37
C PHE A 3 2.17 1.24 -7.07
N ILE A 4 2.90 2.18 -6.42
CA ILE A 4 2.39 2.90 -5.24
C ILE A 4 1.26 3.86 -5.65
N TYR A 5 1.27 4.35 -6.89
CA TYR A 5 0.23 5.25 -7.38
C TYR A 5 -1.11 4.57 -7.65
N ALA A 6 -1.07 3.33 -8.13
CA ALA A 6 -2.25 2.52 -8.48
C ALA A 6 -2.88 1.89 -7.24
N ASP A 7 -2.11 1.08 -6.50
CA ASP A 7 -2.62 0.24 -5.41
C ASP A 7 -2.19 0.71 -4.01
N GLY A 8 -1.33 1.73 -3.96
CA GLY A 8 -0.82 2.31 -2.73
C GLY A 8 -1.66 3.49 -2.24
N TYR A 9 -1.83 3.56 -0.92
CA TYR A 9 -2.47 4.67 -0.23
C TYR A 9 -1.64 5.13 0.97
N ILE A 10 -1.77 6.40 1.33
CA ILE A 10 -1.14 6.95 2.52
C ILE A 10 -2.21 7.09 3.60
N THR A 11 -1.93 6.61 4.82
CA THR A 11 -2.80 6.79 5.99
C THR A 11 -1.99 7.40 7.12
N GLY A 12 -2.28 8.66 7.46
CA GLY A 12 -1.44 9.45 8.37
C GLY A 12 -0.01 9.54 7.87
N ASN A 13 0.92 8.93 8.61
CA ASN A 13 2.36 8.86 8.28
C ASN A 13 2.81 7.48 7.81
N LYS A 14 1.89 6.63 7.34
CA LYS A 14 2.18 5.26 6.89
C LYS A 14 1.78 5.09 5.43
N LEU A 15 2.59 4.37 4.67
CA LEU A 15 2.26 3.91 3.33
C LEU A 15 1.66 2.52 3.44
N GLY A 16 0.42 2.37 3.01
CA GLY A 16 -0.25 1.09 2.86
C GLY A 16 -0.31 0.68 1.40
N ILE A 17 -0.08 -0.60 1.12
CA ILE A 17 -0.43 -1.20 -0.17
C ILE A 17 -1.24 -2.44 0.17
N ALA A 18 -2.43 -2.57 -0.41
CA ALA A 18 -3.30 -3.72 -0.22
C ALA A 18 -3.60 -4.35 -1.58
N LEU A 19 -3.37 -5.64 -1.71
CA LEU A 19 -3.57 -6.43 -2.93
C LEU A 19 -4.31 -7.72 -2.62
N ALA A 20 -4.93 -8.32 -3.64
CA ALA A 20 -5.52 -9.64 -3.49
C ALA A 20 -4.45 -10.67 -3.10
N MET A 21 -4.83 -11.72 -2.34
CA MET A 21 -3.87 -12.74 -1.88
C MET A 21 -3.10 -13.42 -3.03
N ARG A 22 -3.73 -13.57 -4.20
CA ARG A 22 -3.09 -14.09 -5.42
C ARG A 22 -1.88 -13.28 -5.90
N ASP A 23 -1.81 -12.00 -5.55
CA ASP A 23 -0.78 -11.05 -5.98
C ASP A 23 0.28 -10.80 -4.88
N ILE A 24 0.31 -11.62 -3.82
CA ILE A 24 1.24 -11.47 -2.68
C ILE A 24 2.72 -11.45 -3.11
N GLU A 25 3.07 -12.17 -4.17
CA GLU A 25 4.43 -12.16 -4.71
C GLU A 25 4.88 -10.76 -5.18
N HIS A 26 3.95 -9.93 -5.68
CA HIS A 26 4.25 -8.56 -6.04
C HIS A 26 4.62 -7.72 -4.82
N LEU A 27 3.95 -7.94 -3.68
CA LEU A 27 4.30 -7.30 -2.41
C LEU A 27 5.65 -7.76 -1.88
N GLU A 28 5.98 -9.05 -2.01
CA GLU A 28 7.30 -9.58 -1.62
C GLU A 28 8.43 -9.01 -2.49
N LYS A 29 8.24 -8.97 -3.81
CA LYS A 29 9.18 -8.33 -4.74
C LYS A 29 9.33 -6.85 -4.41
N PHE A 30 8.23 -6.14 -4.20
CA PHE A 30 8.24 -4.73 -3.81
C PHE A 30 9.03 -4.51 -2.51
N LYS A 31 8.74 -5.29 -1.47
CA LYS A 31 9.43 -5.26 -0.17
C LYS A 31 10.94 -5.43 -0.34
N LYS A 32 11.37 -6.40 -1.14
CA LYS A 32 12.79 -6.62 -1.47
C LYS A 32 13.41 -5.42 -2.20
N CYS A 33 12.71 -4.85 -3.19
CA CYS A 33 13.20 -3.69 -3.95
C CYS A 33 13.45 -2.46 -3.08
N ILE A 34 12.56 -2.19 -2.12
CA ILE A 34 12.70 -1.04 -1.21
C ILE A 34 13.48 -1.37 0.07
N LYS A 35 13.98 -2.60 0.19
CA LYS A 35 14.66 -3.13 1.39
C LYS A 35 13.86 -2.89 2.67
N ALA A 36 12.54 -3.06 2.60
CA ALA A 36 11.65 -2.90 3.74
C ALA A 36 11.70 -4.16 4.62
N THR A 37 11.80 -3.96 5.93
CA THR A 37 11.77 -5.04 6.93
C THR A 37 10.37 -5.31 7.47
N TYR A 38 9.38 -4.51 7.06
CA TYR A 38 8.01 -4.63 7.53
C TYR A 38 7.35 -5.96 7.08
N PRO A 39 6.56 -6.61 7.95
CA PRO A 39 5.83 -7.82 7.57
C PRO A 39 4.68 -7.49 6.60
N ILE A 40 4.38 -8.44 5.72
CA ILE A 40 3.15 -8.43 4.92
C ILE A 40 2.12 -9.19 5.73
N ASN A 41 1.02 -8.52 6.07
CA ASN A 41 -0.07 -9.11 6.84
C ASN A 41 -1.16 -9.56 5.87
N THR A 42 -1.75 -10.73 6.11
CA THR A 42 -2.94 -11.20 5.40
C THR A 42 -4.18 -10.88 6.23
N TYR A 43 -5.24 -10.51 5.54
CA TYR A 43 -6.52 -10.13 6.11
C TYR A 43 -7.63 -10.81 5.31
N MET A 44 -8.69 -11.21 5.99
CA MET A 44 -9.89 -11.73 5.36
C MET A 44 -11.02 -10.72 5.55
N SER A 45 -11.56 -10.21 4.45
CA SER A 45 -12.79 -9.42 4.48
C SER A 45 -13.96 -10.36 4.32
N ASN A 46 -14.70 -10.59 5.40
CA ASN A 46 -15.97 -11.32 5.35
C ASN A 46 -17.08 -10.34 5.02
N SER A 47 -17.60 -10.40 3.79
CA SER A 47 -18.87 -9.77 3.43
C SER A 47 -19.95 -10.84 3.37
N ASN A 48 -21.21 -10.46 3.61
CA ASN A 48 -22.38 -11.38 3.58
C ASN A 48 -22.49 -12.19 2.28
N TYR A 49 -21.85 -11.73 1.20
CA TYR A 49 -21.88 -12.38 -0.12
C TYR A 49 -20.58 -13.11 -0.49
N LYS A 50 -19.44 -12.75 0.09
CA LYS A 50 -18.15 -13.35 -0.26
C LYS A 50 -17.07 -13.00 0.77
N SER A 51 -16.28 -14.00 1.15
CA SER A 51 -15.01 -13.79 1.85
C SER A 51 -13.91 -13.54 0.83
N ILE A 52 -13.25 -12.38 0.93
CA ILE A 52 -12.11 -12.02 0.07
C ILE A 52 -10.87 -11.93 0.94
N GLU A 53 -9.87 -12.75 0.63
CA GLU A 53 -8.55 -12.67 1.22
C GLU A 53 -7.68 -11.65 0.48
N TYR A 54 -7.05 -10.77 1.25
CA TYR A 54 -6.15 -9.76 0.74
C TYR A 54 -4.91 -9.68 1.63
N CYS A 55 -3.79 -9.30 1.03
CA CYS A 55 -2.53 -9.08 1.69
C CYS A 55 -2.21 -7.59 1.70
N ARG A 56 -1.61 -7.11 2.78
CA ARG A 56 -1.32 -5.70 3.00
C ARG A 56 0.02 -5.53 3.67
N ILE A 57 0.82 -4.62 3.15
CA ILE A 57 2.03 -4.12 3.82
C ILE A 57 1.78 -2.70 4.33
N LEU A 58 2.26 -2.41 5.53
CA LEU A 58 2.26 -1.06 6.10
C LEU A 58 3.68 -0.64 6.43
N ILE A 59 4.13 0.43 5.77
CA ILE A 59 5.47 0.95 5.90
C ILE A 59 5.40 2.28 6.64
N ASN A 60 5.95 2.29 7.85
CA ASN A 60 6.03 3.48 8.68
C ASN A 60 7.40 4.14 8.55
N SER A 61 7.63 4.85 7.44
CA SER A 61 8.87 5.57 7.20
C SER A 61 8.58 7.03 6.88
N PRO A 62 8.84 7.97 7.81
CA PRO A 62 8.62 9.41 7.58
C PRO A 62 9.42 9.95 6.40
N LYS A 63 10.63 9.40 6.16
CA LYS A 63 11.46 9.76 5.02
C LYS A 63 10.79 9.35 3.70
N LEU A 64 10.37 8.09 3.61
CA LEU A 64 9.65 7.57 2.46
C LEU A 64 8.38 8.39 2.21
N ILE A 65 7.55 8.64 3.22
CA ILE A 65 6.33 9.44 3.05
C ILE A 65 6.62 10.84 2.51
N ARG A 66 7.66 11.51 3.01
CA ARG A 66 8.07 12.83 2.54
C ARG A 66 8.50 12.78 1.08
N ASP A 67 9.30 11.79 0.71
CA ASP A 67 9.81 11.59 -0.65
C ASP A 67 8.71 11.23 -1.65
N ILE A 68 7.68 10.51 -1.22
CA ILE A 68 6.56 10.16 -2.12
C ILE A 68 5.52 11.30 -2.16
N LYS A 69 5.30 12.03 -1.06
CA LYS A 69 4.48 13.26 -1.03
C LYS A 69 5.08 14.33 -1.92
N SER A 70 6.39 14.56 -1.87
CA SER A 70 7.07 15.51 -2.75
C SER A 70 6.97 15.11 -4.23
N LYS A 71 6.80 13.82 -4.50
CA LYS A 71 6.58 13.27 -5.85
C LYS A 71 5.11 13.23 -6.29
N GLY A 72 4.17 13.70 -5.46
CA GLY A 72 2.74 13.82 -5.80
C GLY A 72 1.81 12.72 -5.27
N VAL A 73 2.31 11.73 -4.51
CA VAL A 73 1.43 10.78 -3.81
C VAL A 73 0.95 11.47 -2.54
N VAL A 74 -0.16 12.17 -2.67
CA VAL A 74 -0.81 12.90 -1.58
C VAL A 74 -2.02 12.12 -1.04
N TYR A 75 -2.36 12.42 0.21
CA TYR A 75 -3.55 11.92 0.88
C TYR A 75 -4.81 12.38 0.11
N ASN A 76 -5.83 11.54 -0.01
CA ASN A 76 -7.06 11.86 -0.75
C ASN A 76 -6.82 12.37 -2.20
N LYS A 77 -6.10 11.58 -3.02
CA LYS A 77 -6.00 11.87 -4.48
C LYS A 77 -7.36 12.15 -5.12
N SER A 78 -8.42 11.50 -4.64
CA SER A 78 -9.78 11.65 -5.16
C SER A 78 -10.36 13.07 -5.01
N LEU A 79 -9.83 13.90 -4.10
CA LEU A 79 -10.37 15.24 -3.80
C LEU A 79 -9.52 16.38 -4.37
N ILE A 80 -8.41 16.07 -5.04
CA ILE A 80 -7.57 17.05 -5.73
C ILE A 80 -7.77 16.83 -7.24
N ILE A 81 -8.99 17.06 -7.69
CA ILE A 81 -9.25 17.41 -9.09
C ILE A 81 -9.09 18.92 -9.14
N LYS A 82 -8.07 19.41 -9.86
CA LYS A 82 -7.87 20.82 -10.17
C LYS A 82 -7.98 20.99 -11.68
#